data_AF-A0AAE2WHU6-F1
#
_entry.id   AF-A0AAE2WHU6-F1
#
_cell.length_a   1.000
_cell.length_b   1.000
_cell.length_c   1.000
_cell.angle_alpha   90.00
_cell.angle_beta   90.00
_cell.angle_gamma   90.00
#
_symmetry.space_group_name_H-M   'P 1'
#
loop_
_entity.id
_entity.type
_entity.pdbx_description
1 polymer ?
#
loop_
_entity_poly.entity_id
_entity_poly.type
_entity_poly.pdbx_seq_one_letter_code
_entity_poly.pdbx_strand_id
1 'polypeptide(L)'
;MKKAPLLNHYQTWLDDFTRLNLCHGLFQQSITLWHKLTIASCQQEDGSISVIVIPQCLLQVIRTEQVVDCNIIPQLIKHIDYPLLPGVLFSECCRLGKRKLAEQLKMLFRLHTQPEMRHALILLCWCDLITGSDLDEWYSLHLPDADELKKWISAQQETYRGLATLTKDYIEATRPL
;
A
#
# COMPACT_ATOMS: atom_id res chain seq x y z
N MET A 1 -18.92 -20.70 -3.02
CA MET A 1 -18.45 -19.63 -3.93
C MET A 1 -17.46 -18.76 -3.17
N LYS A 2 -16.29 -18.47 -3.74
CA LYS A 2 -15.31 -17.57 -3.11
C LYS A 2 -15.92 -16.18 -2.96
N LYS A 3 -16.34 -15.82 -1.75
CA LYS A 3 -16.71 -14.44 -1.38
C LYS A 3 -15.46 -13.58 -1.58
N ALA A 4 -15.55 -12.47 -2.32
CA ALA A 4 -14.42 -11.59 -2.70
C ALA A 4 -13.50 -12.03 -3.88
N PRO A 5 -13.95 -12.04 -5.15
CA PRO A 5 -13.10 -12.34 -6.30
C PRO A 5 -11.94 -11.34 -6.48
N LEU A 6 -12.15 -10.05 -6.18
CA LEU A 6 -11.09 -9.04 -6.17
C LEU A 6 -9.93 -9.39 -5.23
N LEU A 7 -10.24 -9.69 -3.97
CA LEU A 7 -9.23 -10.04 -2.96
C LEU A 7 -8.47 -11.30 -3.36
N ASN A 8 -9.19 -12.34 -3.79
CA ASN A 8 -8.56 -13.59 -4.22
C ASN A 8 -7.59 -13.38 -5.39
N HIS A 9 -7.95 -12.49 -6.32
CA HIS A 9 -7.11 -12.17 -7.46
C HIS A 9 -5.81 -11.47 -7.04
N TYR A 10 -5.89 -10.42 -6.23
CA TYR A 10 -4.70 -9.72 -5.74
C TYR A 10 -3.84 -10.58 -4.83
N GLN A 11 -4.47 -11.38 -3.96
CA GLN A 11 -3.74 -12.29 -3.07
C GLN A 11 -2.95 -13.32 -3.88
N THR A 12 -3.57 -13.96 -4.89
CA THR A 12 -2.88 -14.95 -5.73
C THR A 12 -1.68 -14.34 -6.44
N TRP A 13 -1.86 -13.14 -7.01
CA TRP A 13 -0.77 -12.42 -7.69
C TRP A 13 0.37 -12.06 -6.73
N LEU A 14 0.05 -11.56 -5.54
CA LEU A 14 1.02 -11.20 -4.52
C LEU A 14 1.75 -12.44 -3.95
N ASP A 15 1.04 -13.54 -3.75
CA ASP A 15 1.60 -14.81 -3.26
C ASP A 15 2.64 -15.38 -4.24
N ASP A 16 2.42 -15.25 -5.54
CA ASP A 16 3.36 -15.71 -6.57
C ASP A 16 4.71 -14.97 -6.47
N PHE A 17 4.69 -13.65 -6.34
CA PHE A 17 5.91 -12.88 -6.13
C PHE A 17 6.54 -13.17 -4.76
N THR A 18 5.72 -13.30 -3.72
CA THR A 18 6.19 -13.58 -2.35
C THR A 18 6.96 -14.90 -2.31
N ARG A 19 6.38 -15.94 -2.89
CA ARG A 19 6.98 -17.28 -2.98
C ARG A 19 8.33 -17.23 -3.68
N LEU A 20 8.41 -16.54 -4.83
CA LEU A 20 9.67 -16.40 -5.57
C LEU A 20 10.75 -15.69 -4.73
N ASN A 21 10.42 -14.58 -4.07
CA ASN A 21 11.38 -13.82 -3.26
C ASN A 21 11.87 -14.63 -2.03
N LEU A 22 10.96 -15.37 -1.38
CA LEU A 22 11.34 -16.26 -0.26
C LEU A 22 12.24 -17.41 -0.73
N CYS A 23 11.91 -18.07 -1.85
CA CYS A 23 12.70 -19.17 -2.39
C CYS A 23 14.14 -18.76 -2.75
N HIS A 24 14.35 -17.50 -3.12
CA HIS A 24 15.67 -16.95 -3.45
C HIS A 24 16.35 -16.22 -2.29
N GLY A 25 15.80 -16.26 -1.08
CA GLY A 25 16.39 -15.61 0.10
C GLY A 25 16.38 -14.08 0.02
N LEU A 26 15.55 -13.49 -0.83
CA LEU A 26 15.49 -12.04 -1.01
C LEU A 26 14.70 -11.34 0.10
N PHE A 27 13.82 -12.07 0.79
CA PHE A 27 13.03 -11.62 1.93
C PHE A 27 13.14 -12.58 3.12
N GLN A 28 12.87 -12.06 4.31
CA GLN A 28 12.66 -12.86 5.51
C GLN A 28 11.28 -13.52 5.51
N GLN A 29 11.12 -14.64 6.23
CA GLN A 29 9.84 -15.36 6.35
C GLN A 29 8.71 -14.48 6.92
N SER A 30 9.06 -13.49 7.75
CA SER A 30 8.16 -12.50 8.34
C SER A 30 7.40 -11.66 7.31
N ILE A 31 7.86 -11.59 6.05
CA ILE A 31 7.20 -10.86 4.96
C ILE A 31 5.77 -11.36 4.69
N THR A 32 5.49 -12.62 5.01
CA THR A 32 4.15 -13.22 4.85
C THR A 32 3.06 -12.50 5.64
N LEU A 33 3.41 -11.83 6.75
CA LEU A 33 2.48 -11.00 7.52
C LEU A 33 2.05 -9.74 6.75
N TRP A 34 2.96 -9.19 5.94
CA TRP A 34 2.74 -7.99 5.13
C TRP A 34 2.01 -8.30 3.83
N HIS A 35 2.25 -9.49 3.27
CA HIS A 35 1.66 -9.91 2.01
C HIS A 35 0.31 -10.60 2.15
N LYS A 36 -0.26 -10.61 3.36
CA LYS A 36 -1.63 -11.03 3.58
C LYS A 36 -2.57 -9.85 3.39
N LEU A 37 -3.45 -9.93 2.41
CA LEU A 37 -4.40 -8.87 2.06
C LEU A 37 -5.77 -9.09 2.71
N THR A 38 -6.52 -8.00 2.82
CA THR A 38 -7.93 -7.98 3.24
C THR A 38 -8.68 -6.88 2.52
N ILE A 39 -10.02 -6.94 2.54
CA ILE A 39 -10.87 -5.82 2.12
C ILE A 39 -11.27 -5.02 3.36
N ALA A 40 -11.21 -3.69 3.23
CA ALA A 40 -11.68 -2.75 4.24
C ALA A 40 -12.58 -1.69 3.59
N SER A 41 -13.38 -1.00 4.39
CA SER A 41 -14.06 0.23 3.97
C SER A 41 -13.06 1.38 3.87
N CYS A 42 -13.24 2.25 2.88
CA CYS A 42 -12.54 3.52 2.78
C CYS A 42 -13.49 4.68 2.53
N GLN A 43 -13.17 5.85 3.09
CA GLN A 43 -13.92 7.07 2.84
C GLN A 43 -13.40 7.75 1.57
N GLN A 44 -14.32 8.22 0.74
CA GLN A 44 -14.03 9.04 -0.44
C GLN A 44 -14.17 10.53 -0.10
N GLU A 45 -13.57 11.39 -0.91
CA GLU A 45 -13.63 12.85 -0.77
C GLU A 45 -15.06 13.41 -0.81
N ASP A 46 -15.98 12.72 -1.50
CA ASP A 46 -17.41 13.07 -1.56
C ASP A 46 -18.22 12.57 -0.34
N GLY A 47 -17.56 11.96 0.64
CA GLY A 47 -18.17 11.37 1.83
C GLY A 47 -18.78 9.98 1.60
N SER A 48 -18.72 9.45 0.37
CA SER A 48 -19.18 8.09 0.09
C SER A 48 -18.23 7.03 0.67
N ILE A 49 -18.76 5.85 0.96
CA ILE A 49 -17.97 4.70 1.41
C ILE A 49 -17.71 3.79 0.21
N SER A 50 -16.43 3.55 -0.06
CA SER A 50 -15.96 2.56 -1.01
C SER A 50 -15.29 1.40 -0.28
N VAL A 51 -14.94 0.35 -1.02
CA VAL A 51 -14.09 -0.73 -0.49
C VAL A 51 -12.69 -0.62 -1.08
N ILE A 52 -11.69 -1.08 -0.35
CA ILE A 52 -10.27 -1.10 -0.75
C ILE A 52 -9.60 -2.40 -0.30
N VAL A 53 -8.66 -2.90 -1.09
CA VAL A 53 -7.78 -4.03 -0.74
C VAL A 53 -6.48 -3.50 -0.16
N ILE A 54 -6.16 -3.98 1.04
CA ILE A 54 -5.05 -3.44 1.87
C ILE A 54 -4.26 -4.59 2.51
N PRO A 55 -3.00 -4.38 2.91
CA PRO A 55 -2.31 -5.26 3.82
C PRO A 55 -3.08 -5.40 5.13
N GLN A 56 -3.36 -6.63 5.56
CA GLN A 56 -4.14 -6.92 6.76
C GLN A 56 -3.49 -6.32 8.02
N CYS A 57 -2.15 -6.24 8.06
CA CYS A 57 -1.43 -5.64 9.17
C CYS A 57 -1.79 -4.16 9.39
N LEU A 58 -2.29 -3.41 8.39
CA LEU A 58 -2.64 -2.01 8.57
C LEU A 58 -3.94 -1.81 9.39
N LEU A 59 -4.77 -2.85 9.55
CA LEU A 59 -5.96 -2.79 10.38
C LEU A 59 -5.66 -2.51 11.87
N GLN A 60 -4.43 -2.76 12.34
CA GLN A 60 -4.06 -2.45 13.73
C GLN A 60 -3.75 -0.97 13.95
N VAL A 61 -3.48 -0.22 12.88
CA VAL A 61 -3.15 1.21 12.91
C VAL A 61 -4.35 2.07 12.52
N ILE A 62 -5.23 1.54 11.67
CA ILE A 62 -6.36 2.28 11.11
C ILE A 62 -7.66 1.75 11.69
N ARG A 63 -8.50 2.65 12.20
CA ARG A 63 -9.86 2.32 12.67
C ARG A 63 -10.81 2.21 11.48
N THR A 64 -10.78 1.07 10.79
CA THR A 64 -11.72 0.76 9.70
C THR A 64 -12.30 -0.64 9.87
N GLU A 65 -13.49 -0.85 9.31
CA GLU A 65 -14.16 -2.15 9.36
C GLU A 65 -13.64 -3.06 8.24
N GLN A 66 -13.38 -4.31 8.60
CA GLN A 66 -13.06 -5.35 7.64
C GLN A 66 -14.35 -5.79 6.92
N VAL A 67 -14.31 -5.84 5.59
CA VAL A 67 -15.46 -6.22 4.77
C VAL A 67 -15.34 -7.69 4.36
N VAL A 68 -16.34 -8.49 4.71
CA VAL A 68 -16.33 -9.96 4.55
C VAL A 68 -16.83 -10.41 3.17
N ASP A 69 -17.66 -9.62 2.50
CA ASP A 69 -18.19 -9.95 1.18
C ASP A 69 -18.03 -8.78 0.20
N CYS A 70 -17.58 -9.09 -1.00
CA CYS A 70 -17.33 -8.12 -2.06
C CYS A 70 -17.50 -8.83 -3.40
N ASN A 71 -18.35 -8.30 -4.28
CA ASN A 71 -18.60 -8.87 -5.60
C ASN A 71 -17.90 -8.09 -6.72
N ILE A 72 -16.91 -7.25 -6.40
CA ILE A 72 -16.18 -6.47 -7.38
C ILE A 72 -15.34 -7.41 -8.26
N ILE A 73 -15.57 -7.33 -9.56
CA ILE A 73 -14.78 -8.06 -10.55
C ILE A 73 -13.47 -7.30 -10.76
N PRO A 74 -12.31 -7.96 -10.61
CA PRO A 74 -11.02 -7.31 -10.79
C PRO A 74 -10.86 -6.81 -12.24
N GLN A 75 -10.73 -5.50 -12.42
CA GLN A 75 -10.28 -4.89 -13.66
C GLN A 75 -8.79 -4.61 -13.53
N LEU A 76 -7.96 -5.58 -13.94
CA LEU A 76 -6.52 -5.48 -13.76
C LEU A 76 -5.91 -4.53 -14.79
N ILE A 77 -5.40 -3.39 -14.32
CA ILE A 77 -4.32 -2.68 -15.01
C ILE A 77 -3.03 -3.33 -14.51
N LYS A 78 -2.47 -4.23 -15.32
CA LYS A 78 -1.24 -4.96 -14.96
C LYS A 78 -0.08 -3.97 -14.84
N HIS A 79 0.22 -3.50 -13.63
CA HIS A 79 1.45 -2.76 -13.33
C HIS A 79 2.60 -3.74 -13.10
N ILE A 80 2.98 -4.47 -14.16
CA ILE A 80 4.04 -5.51 -14.13
C ILE A 80 5.38 -4.92 -13.66
N ASP A 81 5.60 -3.63 -13.94
CA ASP A 81 6.81 -2.90 -13.55
C ASP A 81 6.96 -2.72 -12.03
N TYR A 82 5.90 -2.98 -11.26
CA TYR A 82 5.89 -2.83 -9.80
C TYR A 82 5.34 -4.10 -9.15
N PRO A 83 6.20 -5.09 -8.84
CA PRO A 83 5.76 -6.31 -8.16
C PRO A 83 5.35 -6.00 -6.71
N LEU A 84 4.74 -6.99 -6.05
CA LEU A 84 4.43 -6.96 -4.61
C LEU A 84 3.43 -5.86 -4.22
N LEU A 85 3.50 -5.37 -2.98
CA LEU A 85 2.62 -4.35 -2.42
C LEU A 85 2.46 -3.08 -3.30
N PRO A 86 3.51 -2.50 -3.91
CA PRO A 86 3.37 -1.39 -4.86
C PRO A 86 2.36 -1.63 -6.00
N GLY A 87 2.38 -2.82 -6.61
CA GLY A 87 1.48 -3.13 -7.73
C GLY A 87 0.02 -3.25 -7.30
N VAL A 88 -0.22 -3.79 -6.10
CA VAL A 88 -1.56 -3.82 -5.49
C VAL A 88 -2.04 -2.39 -5.23
N LEU A 89 -1.21 -1.56 -4.60
CA LEU A 89 -1.53 -0.17 -4.29
C LEU A 89 -1.89 0.62 -5.55
N PHE A 90 -1.10 0.53 -6.63
CA PHE A 90 -1.37 1.24 -7.87
C PHE A 90 -2.64 0.77 -8.57
N SER A 91 -2.93 -0.53 -8.50
CA SER A 91 -4.18 -1.08 -9.01
C SER A 91 -5.38 -0.51 -8.25
N GLU A 92 -5.28 -0.39 -6.93
CA GLU A 92 -6.31 0.20 -6.09
C GLU A 92 -6.47 1.71 -6.32
N CYS A 93 -5.38 2.47 -6.46
CA CYS A 93 -5.45 3.86 -6.85
C CYS A 93 -6.20 4.04 -8.18
N CYS A 94 -5.94 3.19 -9.18
CA CYS A 94 -6.66 3.26 -10.44
C CYS A 94 -8.14 2.91 -10.28
N ARG A 95 -8.46 1.85 -9.52
CA ARG A 95 -9.84 1.39 -9.30
C ARG A 95 -10.68 2.41 -8.52
N LEU A 96 -10.06 3.14 -7.59
CA LEU A 96 -10.68 4.22 -6.81
C LEU A 96 -10.68 5.57 -7.56
N GLY A 97 -10.28 5.62 -8.84
CA GLY A 97 -10.23 6.85 -9.62
C GLY A 97 -9.07 7.80 -9.26
N LYS A 98 -8.18 7.42 -8.34
CA LYS A 98 -7.00 8.17 -7.89
C LYS A 98 -5.76 7.92 -8.77
N ARG A 99 -5.95 7.92 -10.10
CA ARG A 99 -4.85 7.65 -11.06
C ARG A 99 -3.72 8.67 -10.96
N LYS A 100 -4.01 9.94 -10.67
CA LYS A 100 -2.99 10.98 -10.47
C LYS A 100 -2.05 10.64 -9.30
N LEU A 101 -2.60 10.14 -8.20
CA LEU A 101 -1.81 9.69 -7.04
C LEU A 101 -0.89 8.52 -7.40
N ALA A 102 -1.39 7.56 -8.20
CA ALA A 102 -0.56 6.45 -8.67
C ALA A 102 0.64 6.94 -9.50
N GLU A 103 0.44 7.88 -10.42
CA GLU A 103 1.54 8.44 -11.21
C GLU A 103 2.52 9.26 -10.35
N GLN A 104 2.01 10.00 -9.37
CA GLN A 104 2.82 10.74 -8.41
C GLN A 104 3.73 9.80 -7.60
N LEU A 105 3.20 8.70 -7.07
CA LEU A 105 3.99 7.70 -6.35
C LEU A 105 5.05 7.03 -7.23
N LYS A 106 4.71 6.70 -8.49
CA LYS A 106 5.69 6.15 -9.44
C LYS A 106 6.84 7.13 -9.68
N MET A 107 6.54 8.42 -9.81
CA MET A 107 7.56 9.45 -9.93
C MET A 107 8.42 9.54 -8.67
N LEU A 108 7.81 9.57 -7.48
CA LEU A 108 8.54 9.57 -6.20
C LEU A 108 9.47 8.34 -6.08
N PHE A 109 9.02 7.16 -6.49
CA PHE A 109 9.86 5.97 -6.46
C PHE A 109 11.02 6.04 -7.46
N ARG A 110 10.86 6.74 -8.58
CA ARG A 110 11.96 6.96 -9.54
C ARG A 110 12.98 7.95 -9.00
N LEU A 111 12.53 9.03 -8.35
CA LEU A 111 13.38 10.06 -7.76
C LEU A 111 14.11 9.55 -6.51
N HIS A 112 13.44 8.73 -5.70
CA HIS A 112 13.96 8.22 -4.44
C HIS A 112 14.19 6.71 -4.52
N THR A 113 15.45 6.33 -4.71
CA THR A 113 15.85 4.93 -4.87
C THR A 113 16.00 4.17 -3.54
N GLN A 114 16.00 4.88 -2.41
CA GLN A 114 16.14 4.30 -1.08
C GLN A 114 14.91 3.44 -0.75
N PRO A 115 15.08 2.12 -0.48
CA PRO A 115 13.97 1.23 -0.16
C PRO A 115 13.16 1.70 1.04
N GLU A 116 13.79 2.27 2.07
CA GLU A 116 13.09 2.68 3.29
C GLU A 116 12.04 3.75 3.02
N MET A 117 12.38 4.77 2.22
CA MET A 117 11.44 5.82 1.85
C MET A 117 10.29 5.28 1.01
N ARG A 118 10.58 4.39 0.05
CA ARG A 118 9.54 3.75 -0.77
C ARG A 118 8.56 2.96 0.10
N HIS A 119 9.07 2.13 1.01
CA HIS A 119 8.24 1.35 1.93
C HIS A 119 7.38 2.24 2.82
N ALA A 120 7.94 3.33 3.36
CA ALA A 120 7.18 4.29 4.16
C ALA A 120 6.05 4.95 3.35
N LEU A 121 6.33 5.42 2.14
CA LEU A 121 5.34 6.04 1.26
C LEU A 121 4.23 5.07 0.85
N ILE A 122 4.55 3.80 0.60
CA ILE A 122 3.56 2.75 0.30
C ILE A 122 2.56 2.60 1.44
N LEU A 123 3.06 2.45 2.67
CA LEU A 123 2.20 2.23 3.83
C LEU A 123 1.40 3.49 4.20
N LEU A 124 2.01 4.67 4.12
CA LEU A 124 1.33 5.96 4.32
C LEU A 124 0.19 6.16 3.32
N CYS A 125 0.46 5.91 2.03
CA CYS A 125 -0.55 6.06 0.99
C CYS A 125 -1.76 5.16 1.23
N TRP A 126 -1.56 3.91 1.67
CA TRP A 126 -2.70 3.09 2.08
C TRP A 126 -3.48 3.70 3.23
N CYS A 127 -2.80 4.22 4.25
CA CYS A 127 -3.46 4.85 5.38
C CYS A 127 -4.35 6.00 4.92
N ASP A 128 -3.80 6.93 4.12
CA ASP A 128 -4.52 8.08 3.59
C ASP A 128 -5.70 7.70 2.69
N LEU A 129 -5.53 6.68 1.85
CA LEU A 129 -6.61 6.16 1.01
C LEU A 129 -7.75 5.53 1.82
N ILE A 130 -7.44 4.92 2.96
CA ILE A 130 -8.45 4.28 3.82
C ILE A 130 -9.22 5.33 4.61
N THR A 131 -8.52 6.30 5.20
CA THR A 131 -9.12 7.36 6.02
C THR A 131 -9.80 8.45 5.21
N GLY A 132 -9.59 8.48 3.88
CA GLY A 132 -10.09 9.57 3.04
C GLY A 132 -9.37 10.89 3.34
N SER A 133 -8.09 10.81 3.72
CA SER A 133 -7.26 12.00 3.96
C SER A 133 -7.15 12.85 2.70
N ASP A 134 -6.92 14.15 2.89
CA ASP A 134 -6.64 15.06 1.78
C ASP A 134 -5.33 14.64 1.07
N LEU A 135 -5.42 14.42 -0.24
CA LEU A 135 -4.32 13.96 -1.07
C LEU A 135 -3.55 15.13 -1.71
N ASP A 136 -3.95 16.38 -1.48
CA ASP A 136 -3.32 17.54 -2.10
C ASP A 136 -1.82 17.66 -1.76
N GLU A 137 -1.44 17.33 -0.52
CA GLU A 137 -0.04 17.32 -0.10
C GLU A 137 0.80 16.34 -0.94
N TRP A 138 0.26 15.17 -1.30
CA TRP A 138 0.99 14.16 -2.08
C TRP A 138 1.44 14.70 -3.44
N TYR A 139 0.64 15.54 -4.08
CA TYR A 139 0.97 16.12 -5.38
C TYR A 139 2.10 17.15 -5.30
N SER A 140 2.38 17.71 -4.12
CA SER A 140 3.47 18.67 -3.89
C SER A 140 4.83 18.01 -3.60
N LEU A 141 4.85 16.71 -3.27
CA LEU A 141 6.05 15.98 -2.80
C LEU A 141 7.16 15.76 -3.85
N HIS A 142 7.00 16.23 -5.08
CA HIS A 142 8.02 16.11 -6.11
C HIS A 142 9.07 17.24 -6.08
N LEU A 143 8.81 18.27 -5.28
CA LEU A 143 9.65 19.46 -5.09
C LEU A 143 10.68 19.34 -3.94
N PRO A 144 10.37 18.68 -2.80
CA PRO A 144 11.30 18.59 -1.67
C PRO A 144 12.52 17.72 -1.96
N ASP A 145 13.64 18.03 -1.31
CA ASP A 145 14.81 17.14 -1.32
C ASP A 145 14.57 15.87 -0.45
N ALA A 146 15.54 14.95 -0.45
CA ALA A 146 15.39 13.69 0.26
C ALA A 146 15.24 13.85 1.79
N ASP A 147 15.82 14.89 2.39
CA ASP A 147 15.75 15.12 3.84
C ASP A 147 14.43 15.80 4.23
N GLU A 148 13.93 16.71 3.40
CA GLU A 148 12.59 17.27 3.55
C GLU A 148 11.51 16.19 3.38
N LEU A 149 11.65 15.29 2.41
CA LEU A 149 10.72 14.18 2.23
C LEU A 149 10.72 13.25 3.46
N LYS A 150 11.89 12.95 4.04
CA LYS A 150 11.97 12.15 5.28
C LYS A 150 11.28 12.84 6.46
N LYS A 151 11.43 14.17 6.59
CA LYS A 151 10.74 14.94 7.63
C LYS A 151 9.23 14.90 7.41
N TRP A 152 8.77 15.06 6.16
CA TRP A 152 7.35 14.94 5.82
C TRP A 152 6.81 13.54 6.13
N ILE A 153 7.49 12.47 5.71
CA ILE A 153 7.12 11.08 6.03
C ILE A 153 7.00 10.89 7.55
N SER A 154 7.96 11.40 8.32
CA SER A 154 7.97 11.25 9.77
C SER A 154 6.78 11.97 10.41
N ALA A 155 6.51 13.20 9.99
CA ALA A 155 5.35 13.97 10.46
C ALA A 155 4.02 13.29 10.12
N GLN A 156 3.89 12.74 8.91
CA GLN A 156 2.68 12.01 8.51
C GLN A 156 2.52 10.70 9.29
N GLN A 157 3.61 9.98 9.59
CA GLN A 157 3.54 8.77 10.41
C GLN A 157 3.10 9.04 11.85
N GLU A 158 3.34 10.25 12.39
CA GLU A 158 2.87 10.63 13.73
C GLU A 158 1.33 10.73 13.80
N THR A 159 0.66 10.97 12.67
CA THR A 159 -0.80 10.98 12.60
C THR A 159 -1.40 9.57 12.79
N TYR A 160 -0.64 8.53 12.45
CA TYR A 160 -1.06 7.13 12.50
C TYR A 160 -0.31 6.37 13.59
N ARG A 161 -0.96 6.21 14.76
CA ARG A 161 -0.36 5.56 15.92
C ARG A 161 0.12 4.15 15.59
N GLY A 162 1.44 3.93 15.63
CA GLY A 162 2.09 2.63 15.38
C GLY A 162 2.57 2.42 13.94
N LEU A 163 2.31 3.35 13.01
CA LEU A 163 2.73 3.23 11.62
C LEU A 163 4.26 3.25 11.45
N ALA A 164 4.97 4.06 12.23
CA ALA A 164 6.43 4.12 12.20
C ALA A 164 7.06 2.76 12.59
N THR A 165 6.54 2.12 13.65
CA THR A 165 6.97 0.78 14.09
C THR A 165 6.68 -0.26 13.01
N LEU A 166 5.47 -0.23 12.46
CA LEU A 166 5.09 -1.10 11.36
C LEU A 166 5.98 -0.92 10.13
N THR A 167 6.28 0.31 9.76
CA THR A 167 7.17 0.59 8.62
C THR A 167 8.55 0.00 8.83
N LYS A 168 9.10 0.12 10.05
CA LYS A 168 10.38 -0.49 10.41
C LYS A 168 10.34 -2.02 10.28
N ASP A 169 9.29 -2.66 10.79
CA ASP A 169 9.12 -4.11 10.73
C ASP A 169 8.95 -4.61 9.29
N TYR A 170 8.30 -3.82 8.42
CA TYR A 170 8.20 -4.12 7.00
C TYR A 170 9.55 -4.01 6.30
N ILE A 171 10.29 -2.93 6.54
CA ILE A 171 11.64 -2.75 5.99
C ILE A 171 12.52 -3.94 6.37
N GLU A 172 12.48 -4.37 7.64
CA GLU A 172 13.23 -5.53 8.11
C GLU A 172 12.82 -6.82 7.36
N ALA A 173 11.51 -7.06 7.22
CA ALA A 173 11.00 -8.23 6.52
C ALA A 173 11.39 -8.27 5.02
N THR A 174 11.63 -7.11 4.41
CA THR A 174 12.07 -6.98 3.01
C THR A 174 13.59 -7.10 2.81
N ARG A 175 14.37 -7.30 3.87
CA ARG A 175 15.82 -7.52 3.73
C ARG A 175 16.12 -8.96 3.28
N PRO A 176 17.19 -9.15 2.48
CA PRO A 176 17.69 -10.49 2.18
C PRO A 176 18.11 -11.25 3.44
N LEU A 177 17.99 -12.58 3.37
CA LEU A 177 18.49 -13.54 4.35
C LEU A 177 20.01 -13.66 4.31
#